data_AF-A0A7W4ZQL9-F1
#
_entry.id   AF-A0A7W4ZQL9-F1
#
_cell.length_a   1.000
_cell.length_b   1.000
_cell.length_c   1.000
_cell.angle_alpha   90.00
_cell.angle_beta   90.00
_cell.angle_gamma   90.00
#
_symmetry.space_group_name_H-M   'P 1'
#
loop_
_entity.id
_entity.type
_entity.pdbx_description
1 polymer ?
#
loop_
_entity_poly.entity_id
_entity_poly.type
_entity_poly.pdbx_seq_one_letter_code
_entity_poly.pdbx_strand_id
1 'polypeptide(L)'
;MGDSITRGFDACDVLTDCPEASWATGASPEVDSLAVRLLGRAKAAERSWNYAVTGARMADLPGQMTQAVRRKPQLVTVMAGANDACRSSTAAMTPVSGFRSDFEDALRTLREALPKTQVFVASVPNLKRLWSQGRNSPLGKQVWQLGICPSMLGDADALDSAATLRRDTVQKRVEDYNKVLKEVCAQDKRCRYDGGAVHDYRFGTAQLSRWDYFHPSVNGQARLAEIAYRTVTAKER
;
A
#
# COMPACT_ATOMS: atom_id res chain seq x y z
N MET A 1 2.69 -3.32 -8.15
CA MET A 1 3.92 -2.63 -7.69
C MET A 1 3.61 -2.00 -6.34
N GLY A 2 4.62 -1.77 -5.54
CA GLY A 2 4.45 -1.26 -4.20
C GLY A 2 5.50 -1.78 -3.23
N ASP A 3 5.09 -1.89 -1.98
CA ASP A 3 5.92 -2.30 -0.87
C ASP A 3 5.52 -3.67 -0.28
N SER A 4 5.92 -3.90 0.97
CA SER A 4 5.65 -5.10 1.75
C SER A 4 4.16 -5.44 1.86
N ILE A 5 3.27 -4.45 1.81
CA ILE A 5 1.83 -4.71 1.80
C ILE A 5 1.45 -5.49 0.53
N THR A 6 1.96 -5.08 -0.62
CA THR A 6 1.67 -5.75 -1.90
C THR A 6 2.37 -7.11 -2.00
N ARG A 7 3.44 -7.31 -1.23
CA ARG A 7 4.13 -8.61 -1.07
C ARG A 7 3.44 -9.57 -0.12
N GLY A 8 2.40 -9.14 0.60
CA GLY A 8 1.76 -9.98 1.61
C GLY A 8 2.70 -10.29 2.78
N PHE A 9 3.62 -9.39 3.09
CA PHE A 9 4.57 -9.58 4.20
C PHE A 9 3.81 -9.82 5.50
N ASP A 10 4.24 -10.83 6.25
CA ASP A 10 3.64 -11.28 7.50
C ASP A 10 2.16 -11.69 7.39
N ALA A 11 1.62 -11.89 6.19
CA ALA A 11 0.25 -12.39 6.04
C ALA A 11 0.14 -13.89 6.37
N CYS A 12 1.16 -14.67 6.00
CA CYS A 12 1.16 -16.14 6.14
C CYS A 12 2.09 -16.60 7.28
N ASP A 13 3.34 -16.14 7.25
CA ASP A 13 4.40 -16.54 8.18
C ASP A 13 5.17 -15.33 8.69
N VAL A 14 5.89 -15.49 9.80
CA VAL A 14 6.62 -14.40 10.47
C VAL A 14 7.86 -13.95 9.69
N LEU A 15 8.07 -12.64 9.60
CA LEU A 15 9.17 -11.96 8.93
C LEU A 15 9.39 -12.37 7.47
N THR A 16 8.31 -12.70 6.76
CA THR A 16 8.40 -13.33 5.43
C THR A 16 7.37 -12.74 4.45
N ASP A 17 7.79 -12.49 3.21
CA ASP A 17 6.88 -12.19 2.11
C ASP A 17 5.96 -13.39 1.82
N CYS A 18 4.66 -13.15 1.66
CA CYS A 18 3.72 -14.17 1.17
C CYS A 18 3.00 -13.68 -0.10
N PRO A 19 3.65 -13.74 -1.28
CA PRO A 19 3.07 -13.25 -2.54
C PRO A 19 1.77 -13.94 -2.91
N GLU A 20 1.57 -15.19 -2.47
CA GLU A 20 0.35 -15.97 -2.63
C GLU A 20 -0.85 -15.31 -1.96
N ALA A 21 -0.65 -14.53 -0.90
CA ALA A 21 -1.66 -13.75 -0.19
C ALA A 21 -1.75 -12.29 -0.67
N SER A 22 -1.03 -11.89 -1.73
CA SER A 22 -1.09 -10.53 -2.27
C SER A 22 -2.50 -10.15 -2.72
N TRP A 23 -3.02 -9.02 -2.24
CA TRP A 23 -4.30 -8.45 -2.69
C TRP A 23 -4.37 -8.23 -4.21
N ALA A 24 -3.23 -7.99 -4.87
CA ALA A 24 -3.18 -7.64 -6.29
C ALA A 24 -3.04 -8.87 -7.19
N THR A 25 -2.21 -9.84 -6.80
CA THR A 25 -1.75 -10.93 -7.68
C THR A 25 -1.75 -12.32 -7.04
N GLY A 26 -2.11 -12.42 -5.76
CA GLY A 26 -2.04 -13.65 -5.00
C GLY A 26 -2.98 -14.75 -5.51
N ALA A 27 -2.54 -16.00 -5.37
CA ALA A 27 -3.30 -17.19 -5.78
C ALA A 27 -4.21 -17.73 -4.66
N SER A 28 -4.04 -17.26 -3.41
CA SER A 28 -4.82 -17.72 -2.26
C SER A 28 -6.33 -17.56 -2.51
N PRO A 29 -7.13 -18.65 -2.37
CA PRO A 29 -8.57 -18.57 -2.45
C PRO A 29 -9.22 -17.62 -1.44
N GLU A 30 -8.61 -17.46 -0.26
CA GLU A 30 -9.15 -16.63 0.83
C GLU A 30 -9.02 -15.14 0.54
N VAL A 31 -7.99 -14.75 -0.23
CA VAL A 31 -7.76 -13.37 -0.64
C VAL A 31 -8.63 -13.02 -1.84
N ASP A 32 -8.78 -13.97 -2.78
CA ASP A 32 -9.44 -13.74 -4.07
C ASP A 32 -8.93 -12.43 -4.71
N SER A 33 -7.64 -12.43 -5.07
CA SER A 33 -6.92 -11.21 -5.45
C SER A 33 -7.56 -10.48 -6.64
N LEU A 34 -7.21 -9.21 -6.83
CA LEU A 34 -7.68 -8.42 -7.97
C LEU A 34 -7.43 -9.15 -9.31
N ALA A 35 -6.25 -9.75 -9.50
CA ALA A 35 -5.94 -10.51 -10.70
C ALA A 35 -6.88 -11.71 -10.87
N VAL A 36 -7.15 -12.47 -9.81
CA VAL A 36 -8.07 -13.62 -9.85
C VAL A 36 -9.50 -13.16 -10.17
N ARG A 37 -9.98 -12.08 -9.55
CA ARG A 37 -11.31 -11.51 -9.82
C ARG A 37 -11.48 -11.04 -11.27
N LEU A 38 -10.43 -10.45 -11.86
CA LEU A 38 -10.47 -9.92 -13.23
C LEU A 38 -10.25 -10.99 -14.31
N LEU A 39 -9.39 -11.98 -14.05
CA LEU A 39 -8.89 -12.90 -15.08
C LEU A 39 -9.33 -14.36 -14.87
N GLY A 40 -9.77 -14.71 -13.66
CA GLY A 40 -9.86 -16.09 -13.20
C GLY A 40 -8.49 -16.67 -12.82
N ARG A 41 -8.48 -17.74 -12.01
CA ARG A 41 -7.25 -18.32 -11.41
C ARG A 41 -6.17 -18.69 -12.43
N ALA A 42 -6.54 -19.44 -13.49
CA ALA A 42 -5.59 -19.93 -14.48
C ALA A 42 -4.87 -18.77 -15.19
N LYS A 43 -5.63 -17.79 -15.71
CA LYS A 43 -5.05 -16.63 -16.39
C LYS A 43 -4.32 -15.69 -15.44
N ALA A 44 -4.75 -15.57 -14.19
CA ALA A 44 -4.03 -14.78 -13.19
C ALA A 44 -2.62 -15.34 -12.93
N ALA A 45 -2.47 -16.67 -12.83
CA ALA A 45 -1.17 -17.31 -12.65
C ALA A 45 -0.19 -17.06 -13.82
N GLU A 46 -0.71 -17.01 -15.05
CA GLU A 46 0.12 -16.82 -16.25
C GLU A 46 0.36 -15.33 -16.60
N ARG A 47 -0.58 -14.44 -16.24
CA ARG A 47 -0.65 -13.07 -16.79
C ARG A 47 -0.63 -11.98 -15.72
N SER A 48 -0.24 -12.30 -14.49
CA SER A 48 -0.02 -11.32 -13.44
C SER A 48 1.37 -11.47 -12.81
N TRP A 49 1.96 -10.35 -12.39
CA TRP A 49 3.33 -10.30 -11.88
C TRP A 49 3.42 -9.31 -10.73
N ASN A 50 4.14 -9.69 -9.68
CA ASN A 50 4.35 -8.85 -8.50
C ASN A 50 5.78 -8.30 -8.47
N TYR A 51 5.93 -7.05 -8.90
CA TYR A 51 7.20 -6.31 -8.86
C TYR A 51 7.35 -5.43 -7.60
N ALA A 52 6.47 -5.58 -6.59
CA ALA A 52 6.65 -4.89 -5.32
C ALA A 52 7.93 -5.36 -4.61
N VAL A 53 8.44 -4.57 -3.69
CA VAL A 53 9.63 -4.90 -2.89
C VAL A 53 9.40 -4.50 -1.44
N THR A 54 9.58 -5.42 -0.51
CA THR A 54 9.48 -5.13 0.93
C THR A 54 10.47 -4.05 1.33
N GLY A 55 10.00 -3.03 2.06
CA GLY A 55 10.77 -1.84 2.41
C GLY A 55 10.86 -0.74 1.33
N ALA A 56 10.29 -0.96 0.14
CA ALA A 56 10.30 0.04 -0.93
C ALA A 56 9.53 1.31 -0.54
N ARG A 57 10.05 2.45 -0.99
CA ARG A 57 9.46 3.78 -0.92
C ARG A 57 9.05 4.25 -2.31
N MET A 58 8.41 5.42 -2.40
CA MET A 58 8.01 5.98 -3.69
C MET A 58 9.19 6.14 -4.67
N ALA A 59 10.38 6.49 -4.16
CA ALA A 59 11.63 6.58 -4.94
C ALA A 59 12.03 5.29 -5.66
N ASP A 60 11.59 4.13 -5.18
CA ASP A 60 11.88 2.83 -5.81
C ASP A 60 10.86 2.48 -6.92
N LEU A 61 9.72 3.16 -6.96
CA LEU A 61 8.62 2.87 -7.87
C LEU A 61 9.01 3.01 -9.37
N PRO A 62 9.81 3.99 -9.81
CA PRO A 62 10.29 4.05 -11.20
C PRO A 62 11.09 2.80 -11.61
N GLY A 63 11.89 2.24 -10.69
CA GLY A 63 12.61 0.99 -10.90
C GLY A 63 11.70 -0.21 -11.07
N GLN A 64 10.65 -0.31 -10.23
CA GLN A 64 9.62 -1.34 -10.38
C GLN A 64 8.86 -1.19 -11.70
N MET A 65 8.54 0.04 -12.11
CA MET A 65 7.85 0.32 -13.37
C MET A 65 8.69 -0.11 -14.57
N THR A 66 9.99 0.19 -14.57
CA THR A 66 10.94 -0.23 -15.62
C THR A 66 10.95 -1.75 -15.83
N GLN A 67 10.79 -2.52 -14.76
CA GLN A 67 10.66 -3.98 -14.87
C GLN A 67 9.27 -4.37 -15.39
N ALA A 68 8.21 -3.76 -14.86
CA ALA A 68 6.83 -4.09 -15.21
C ALA A 68 6.52 -3.85 -16.69
N VAL A 69 7.02 -2.76 -17.30
CA VAL A 69 6.74 -2.42 -18.70
C VAL A 69 7.23 -3.49 -19.69
N ARG A 70 8.25 -4.27 -19.32
CA ARG A 70 8.76 -5.39 -20.15
C ARG A 70 7.73 -6.50 -20.33
N ARG A 71 6.78 -6.64 -19.38
CA ARG A 71 5.67 -7.60 -19.48
C ARG A 71 4.50 -7.10 -20.33
N LYS A 72 4.51 -5.84 -20.75
CA LYS A 72 3.44 -5.18 -21.49
C LYS A 72 2.04 -5.38 -20.85
N PRO A 73 1.87 -5.13 -19.54
CA PRO A 73 0.60 -5.38 -18.85
C PRO A 73 -0.52 -4.47 -19.37
N GLN A 74 -1.76 -4.96 -19.34
CA GLN A 74 -2.94 -4.15 -19.65
C GLN A 74 -3.36 -3.25 -18.48
N LEU A 75 -3.05 -3.66 -17.24
CA LEU A 75 -3.31 -2.94 -16.00
C LEU A 75 -2.08 -3.00 -15.11
N VAL A 76 -1.68 -1.85 -14.58
CA VAL A 76 -0.69 -1.71 -13.52
C VAL A 76 -1.40 -1.28 -12.25
N THR A 77 -1.12 -1.94 -11.13
CA THR A 77 -1.61 -1.55 -9.81
C THR A 77 -0.47 -0.99 -8.96
N VAL A 78 -0.73 0.10 -8.25
CA VAL A 78 0.23 0.81 -7.38
C VAL A 78 -0.37 0.98 -5.99
N MET A 79 0.40 0.59 -4.97
CA MET A 79 0.19 1.00 -3.59
C MET A 79 1.55 1.18 -2.93
N ALA A 80 1.92 2.44 -2.68
CA ALA A 80 3.21 2.82 -2.10
C ALA A 80 3.04 4.12 -1.31
N GLY A 81 3.85 4.29 -0.25
CA GLY A 81 3.88 5.49 0.57
C GLY A 81 3.80 5.24 2.07
N ALA A 82 3.50 4.02 2.50
CA ALA A 82 3.56 3.66 3.91
C ALA A 82 4.99 3.79 4.44
N ASN A 83 5.99 3.25 3.73
CA ASN A 83 7.40 3.35 4.10
C ASN A 83 7.98 4.78 3.97
N ASP A 84 7.34 5.66 3.20
CA ASP A 84 7.70 7.07 3.13
C ASP A 84 7.33 7.81 4.43
N ALA A 85 6.22 7.42 5.06
CA ALA A 85 5.77 7.95 6.35
C ALA A 85 6.36 7.18 7.56
N CYS A 86 6.58 5.88 7.41
CA CYS A 86 7.12 4.99 8.45
C CYS A 86 8.63 5.07 8.56
N ARG A 87 9.11 6.11 9.23
CA ARG A 87 10.53 6.41 9.40
C ARG A 87 10.90 6.48 10.87
N SER A 88 12.19 6.63 11.16
CA SER A 88 12.70 6.76 12.54
C SER A 88 12.14 7.99 13.27
N SER A 89 11.73 9.02 12.56
CA SER A 89 11.09 10.23 13.10
C SER A 89 10.20 10.90 12.06
N THR A 90 9.39 11.89 12.49
CA THR A 90 8.57 12.70 11.58
C THR A 90 9.41 13.54 10.62
N ALA A 91 10.59 13.99 11.02
CA ALA A 91 11.52 14.74 10.17
C ALA A 91 12.14 13.89 9.06
N ALA A 92 12.29 12.57 9.28
CA ALA A 92 12.86 11.65 8.32
C ALA A 92 11.88 11.19 7.22
N MET A 93 10.58 11.54 7.33
CA MET A 93 9.56 11.22 6.32
C MET A 93 9.86 11.87 4.98
N THR A 94 9.61 11.16 3.87
CA THR A 94 9.89 11.66 2.51
C THR A 94 9.21 13.02 2.27
N PRO A 95 9.92 14.07 1.84
CA PRO A 95 9.28 15.34 1.50
C PRO A 95 8.17 15.16 0.45
N VAL A 96 7.05 15.87 0.59
CA VAL A 96 5.89 15.73 -0.31
C VAL A 96 6.25 16.03 -1.77
N SER A 97 7.16 16.98 -2.01
CA SER A 97 7.68 17.28 -3.35
C SER A 97 8.49 16.12 -3.94
N GLY A 98 9.33 15.46 -3.13
CA GLY A 98 10.08 14.28 -3.56
C GLY A 98 9.15 13.12 -3.91
N PHE A 99 8.18 12.84 -3.03
CA PHE A 99 7.15 11.84 -3.27
C PHE A 99 6.37 12.09 -4.57
N ARG A 100 6.01 13.36 -4.85
CA ARG A 100 5.39 13.76 -6.12
C ARG A 100 6.28 13.47 -7.31
N SER A 101 7.53 13.94 -7.27
CA SER A 101 8.48 13.76 -8.37
C SER A 101 8.64 12.28 -8.71
N ASP A 102 8.86 11.43 -7.69
CA ASP A 102 9.06 10.00 -7.88
C ASP A 102 7.82 9.30 -8.48
N PHE A 103 6.62 9.73 -8.09
CA PHE A 103 5.38 9.18 -8.63
C PHE A 103 5.12 9.64 -10.08
N GLU A 104 5.35 10.92 -10.38
CA GLU A 104 5.28 11.47 -11.74
C GLU A 104 6.28 10.77 -12.66
N ASP A 105 7.49 10.49 -12.17
CA ASP A 105 8.54 9.76 -12.89
C ASP A 105 8.11 8.33 -13.22
N ALA A 106 7.54 7.61 -12.26
CA ALA A 106 7.03 6.26 -12.49
C ALA A 106 5.92 6.25 -13.56
N LEU A 107 4.96 7.18 -13.50
CA LEU A 107 3.91 7.26 -14.52
C LEU A 107 4.44 7.68 -15.89
N ARG A 108 5.44 8.57 -15.94
CA ARG A 108 6.11 8.93 -17.19
C ARG A 108 6.81 7.73 -17.83
N THR A 109 7.58 6.94 -17.05
CA THR A 109 8.18 5.69 -17.52
C THR A 109 7.14 4.73 -18.13
N LEU A 110 5.97 4.60 -17.49
CA LEU A 110 4.89 3.78 -18.05
C LEU A 110 4.35 4.34 -19.37
N ARG A 111 4.14 5.65 -19.45
CA ARG A 111 3.52 6.28 -20.62
C ARG A 111 4.43 6.28 -21.84
N GLU A 112 5.73 6.45 -21.65
CA GLU A 112 6.74 6.34 -22.71
C GLU A 112 6.78 4.92 -23.31
N ALA A 113 6.73 3.89 -22.47
CA ALA A 113 6.82 2.50 -22.93
C ALA A 113 5.47 1.92 -23.39
N LEU A 114 4.38 2.23 -22.68
CA LEU A 114 3.05 1.62 -22.83
C LEU A 114 1.93 2.67 -22.68
N PRO A 115 1.72 3.54 -23.69
CA PRO A 115 0.81 4.67 -23.60
C PRO A 115 -0.68 4.30 -23.43
N LYS A 116 -1.04 3.01 -23.61
CA LYS A 116 -2.41 2.51 -23.50
C LYS A 116 -2.70 1.70 -22.23
N THR A 117 -1.69 1.38 -21.42
CA THR A 117 -1.85 0.59 -20.19
C THR A 117 -2.67 1.37 -19.15
N GLN A 118 -3.64 0.71 -18.53
CA GLN A 118 -4.44 1.28 -17.44
C GLN A 118 -3.62 1.29 -16.14
N VAL A 119 -3.89 2.26 -15.27
CA VAL A 119 -3.26 2.36 -13.95
C VAL A 119 -4.34 2.43 -12.88
N PHE A 120 -4.21 1.60 -11.85
CA PHE A 120 -4.96 1.71 -10.62
C PHE A 120 -4.01 2.13 -9.49
N VAL A 121 -4.40 3.17 -8.74
CA VAL A 121 -3.62 3.69 -7.62
C VAL A 121 -4.46 3.58 -6.36
N ALA A 122 -4.02 2.74 -5.43
CA ALA A 122 -4.58 2.67 -4.09
C ALA A 122 -3.97 3.75 -3.20
N SER A 123 -4.80 4.32 -2.32
CA SER A 123 -4.36 5.26 -1.31
C SER A 123 -3.50 4.58 -0.24
N VAL A 124 -2.56 5.34 0.34
CA VAL A 124 -1.76 4.91 1.49
C VAL A 124 -2.69 4.65 2.68
N PRO A 125 -2.63 3.46 3.31
CA PRO A 125 -3.47 3.11 4.45
C PRO A 125 -3.34 4.06 5.64
N ASN A 126 -4.38 4.14 6.46
CA ASN A 126 -4.40 5.02 7.62
C ASN A 126 -3.54 4.47 8.78
N LEU A 127 -2.30 4.97 8.88
CA LEU A 127 -1.35 4.56 9.91
C LEU A 127 -1.79 4.93 11.33
N LYS A 128 -2.56 6.02 11.52
CA LYS A 128 -3.05 6.41 12.84
C LYS A 128 -4.16 5.46 13.32
N ARG A 129 -4.98 4.95 12.41
CA ARG A 129 -5.93 3.87 12.68
C ARG A 129 -5.18 2.57 13.00
N LEU A 130 -4.10 2.25 12.29
CA LEU A 130 -3.27 1.09 12.60
C LEU A 130 -2.80 1.15 14.05
N TRP A 131 -2.22 2.28 14.47
CA TRP A 131 -1.86 2.51 15.86
C TRP A 131 -3.05 2.31 16.80
N SER A 132 -4.22 2.93 16.52
CA SER A 132 -5.37 2.87 17.43
C SER A 132 -5.98 1.48 17.56
N GLN A 133 -5.94 0.66 16.51
CA GLN A 133 -6.41 -0.72 16.55
C GLN A 133 -5.38 -1.67 17.17
N GLY A 134 -4.11 -1.53 16.79
CA GLY A 134 -3.04 -2.43 17.23
C GLY A 134 -2.57 -2.21 18.66
N ARG A 135 -2.63 -0.97 19.18
CA ARG A 135 -2.15 -0.65 20.56
C ARG A 135 -2.91 -1.37 21.67
N ASN A 136 -4.08 -1.91 21.38
CA ASN A 136 -4.85 -2.70 22.33
C ASN A 136 -4.31 -4.14 22.48
N SER A 137 -3.40 -4.57 21.61
CA SER A 137 -2.69 -5.84 21.70
C SER A 137 -1.42 -5.69 22.56
N PRO A 138 -1.31 -6.38 23.71
CA PRO A 138 -0.07 -6.37 24.51
C PRO A 138 1.12 -6.86 23.70
N LEU A 139 0.95 -7.93 22.91
CA LEU A 139 2.00 -8.49 22.05
C LEU A 139 2.38 -7.52 20.93
N GLY A 140 1.39 -6.93 20.25
CA GLY A 140 1.65 -6.00 19.14
C GLY A 140 2.50 -4.81 19.55
N LYS A 141 2.25 -4.26 20.74
CA LYS A 141 3.06 -3.17 21.30
C LYS A 141 4.52 -3.57 21.53
N GLN A 142 4.77 -4.79 22.02
CA GLN A 142 6.13 -5.29 22.22
C GLN A 142 6.84 -5.47 20.88
N VAL A 143 6.15 -5.99 19.87
CA VAL A 143 6.72 -6.14 18.52
C VAL A 143 7.07 -4.78 17.91
N TRP A 144 6.25 -3.74 18.10
CA TRP A 144 6.55 -2.40 17.59
C TRP A 144 7.80 -1.77 18.22
N GLN A 145 8.17 -2.14 19.45
CA GLN A 145 9.41 -1.67 20.08
C GLN A 145 10.68 -2.14 19.35
N LEU A 146 10.58 -3.16 18.47
CA LEU A 146 11.67 -3.61 17.61
C LEU A 146 11.95 -2.66 16.43
N GLY A 147 11.28 -1.51 16.36
CA GLY A 147 11.56 -0.46 15.38
C GLY A 147 10.57 -0.41 14.21
N ILE A 148 9.39 -1.00 14.34
CA ILE A 148 8.35 -0.93 13.31
C ILE A 148 7.74 0.48 13.30
N CYS A 149 7.90 1.19 12.19
CA CYS A 149 7.33 2.52 11.95
C CYS A 149 7.42 3.50 13.16
N PRO A 150 8.63 3.81 13.69
CA PRO A 150 8.78 4.55 14.95
C PRO A 150 8.10 5.93 14.94
N SER A 151 8.05 6.60 13.79
CA SER A 151 7.34 7.88 13.59
C SER A 151 5.88 7.83 14.02
N MET A 152 5.18 6.69 13.87
CA MET A 152 3.78 6.50 14.26
C MET A 152 3.64 5.66 15.54
N LEU A 153 4.38 4.56 15.63
CA LEU A 153 4.15 3.49 16.62
C LEU A 153 5.05 3.57 17.85
N GLY A 154 6.07 4.44 17.82
CA GLY A 154 6.88 4.73 19.00
C GLY A 154 5.99 5.08 20.19
N ASP A 155 6.38 4.59 21.37
CA ASP A 155 5.66 4.76 22.64
C ASP A 155 4.15 4.53 22.49
N ALA A 156 3.75 3.33 22.06
CA ALA A 156 2.38 3.03 21.64
C ALA A 156 1.29 3.38 22.67
N ASP A 157 1.64 3.38 23.96
CA ASP A 157 0.73 3.74 25.07
C ASP A 157 0.76 5.23 25.43
N ALA A 158 1.74 6.00 24.96
CA ALA A 158 1.84 7.43 25.24
C ALA A 158 0.69 8.19 24.57
N LEU A 159 -0.08 8.90 25.40
CA LEU A 159 -1.23 9.72 25.01
C LEU A 159 -1.06 11.20 25.38
N ASP A 160 0.15 11.60 25.78
CA ASP A 160 0.48 13.00 26.02
C ASP A 160 0.42 13.83 24.72
N SER A 161 0.56 15.15 24.88
CA SER A 161 0.49 16.11 23.77
C SER A 161 1.61 15.89 22.75
N ALA A 162 2.80 15.48 23.17
CA ALA A 162 3.93 15.25 22.27
C ALA A 162 3.70 14.00 21.39
N ALA A 163 3.24 12.90 21.99
CA ALA A 163 2.91 11.68 21.27
C ALA A 163 1.71 11.88 20.33
N THR A 164 0.71 12.67 20.75
CA THR A 164 -0.43 13.05 19.91
C THR A 164 0.01 13.88 18.70
N LEU A 165 0.79 14.95 18.92
CA LEU A 165 1.32 15.80 17.86
C LEU A 165 2.18 15.02 16.86
N ARG A 166 3.03 14.09 17.35
CA ARG A 166 3.83 13.21 16.51
C ARG A 166 2.95 12.40 15.55
N ARG A 167 1.91 11.73 16.06
CA ARG A 167 1.01 10.90 15.24
C ARG A 167 0.16 11.74 14.28
N ASP A 168 -0.29 12.91 14.71
CA ASP A 168 -1.01 13.86 13.86
C ASP A 168 -0.14 14.38 12.71
N THR A 169 1.15 14.60 12.98
CA THR A 169 2.12 14.98 11.95
C THR A 169 2.29 13.89 10.89
N VAL A 170 2.37 12.62 11.32
CA VAL A 170 2.44 11.48 10.38
C VAL A 170 1.12 11.34 9.60
N GLN A 171 -0.02 11.42 10.28
CA GLN A 171 -1.34 11.34 9.63
C GLN A 171 -1.48 12.42 8.56
N LYS A 172 -1.13 13.67 8.88
CA LYS A 172 -1.13 14.77 7.92
C LYS A 172 -0.20 14.51 6.72
N ARG A 173 1.00 13.97 6.96
CA ARG A 173 1.92 13.62 5.87
C ARG A 173 1.33 12.55 4.93
N VAL A 174 0.67 11.53 5.49
CA VAL A 174 -0.02 10.49 4.70
C VAL A 174 -1.17 11.08 3.89
N GLU A 175 -1.95 11.99 4.47
CA GLU A 175 -3.01 12.71 3.74
C GLU A 175 -2.44 13.56 2.60
N ASP A 176 -1.31 14.25 2.83
CA ASP A 176 -0.62 15.02 1.80
C ASP A 176 -0.09 14.10 0.66
N TYR A 177 0.42 12.90 0.97
CA TYR A 177 0.79 11.90 -0.05
C TYR A 177 -0.43 11.41 -0.84
N ASN A 178 -1.53 11.09 -0.17
CA ASN A 178 -2.77 10.66 -0.83
C ASN A 178 -3.34 11.76 -1.74
N LYS A 179 -3.20 13.03 -1.34
CA LYS A 179 -3.53 14.17 -2.20
C LYS A 179 -2.65 14.19 -3.45
N VAL A 180 -1.33 13.98 -3.33
CA VAL A 180 -0.42 13.86 -4.48
C VAL A 180 -0.82 12.71 -5.39
N LEU A 181 -1.07 11.51 -4.85
CA LEU A 181 -1.50 10.35 -5.63
C LEU A 181 -2.76 10.67 -6.45
N LYS A 182 -3.75 11.31 -5.81
CA LYS A 182 -4.98 11.75 -6.47
C LYS A 182 -4.71 12.76 -7.59
N GLU A 183 -3.96 13.82 -7.30
CA GLU A 183 -3.73 14.93 -8.22
C GLU A 183 -2.91 14.52 -9.45
N VAL A 184 -1.84 13.74 -9.25
CA VAL A 184 -1.03 13.25 -10.38
C VAL A 184 -1.83 12.24 -11.21
N CYS A 185 -2.53 11.31 -10.56
CA CYS A 185 -3.36 10.33 -11.29
C CYS A 185 -4.47 11.01 -12.11
N ALA A 186 -5.07 12.09 -11.60
CA ALA A 186 -6.10 12.84 -12.34
C ALA A 186 -5.60 13.51 -13.64
N GLN A 187 -4.28 13.70 -13.80
CA GLN A 187 -3.70 14.23 -15.04
C GLN A 187 -3.59 13.16 -16.15
N ASP A 188 -3.67 11.88 -15.79
CA ASP A 188 -3.62 10.76 -16.72
C ASP A 188 -5.02 10.16 -16.90
N LYS A 189 -5.58 10.29 -18.11
CA LYS A 189 -6.89 9.75 -18.48
C LYS A 189 -7.04 8.23 -18.30
N ARG A 190 -5.93 7.50 -18.18
CA ARG A 190 -5.90 6.04 -17.97
C ARG A 190 -5.54 5.66 -16.54
N CYS A 191 -5.39 6.64 -15.65
CA CYS A 191 -5.14 6.41 -14.24
C CYS A 191 -6.42 6.57 -13.44
N ARG A 192 -6.69 5.59 -12.57
CA ARG A 192 -7.81 5.60 -11.64
C ARG A 192 -7.31 5.49 -10.21
N TYR A 193 -7.49 6.56 -9.46
CA TYR A 193 -7.27 6.59 -8.03
C TYR A 193 -8.47 5.98 -7.29
N ASP A 194 -8.24 5.32 -6.17
CA ASP A 194 -9.28 4.68 -5.34
C ASP A 194 -10.20 5.68 -4.60
N GLY A 195 -9.94 6.98 -4.73
CA GLY A 195 -10.69 8.03 -4.07
C GLY A 195 -10.46 8.12 -2.56
N GLY A 196 -9.42 7.47 -2.03
CA GLY A 196 -9.18 7.33 -0.59
C GLY A 196 -9.80 6.08 0.03
N ALA A 197 -10.40 5.18 -0.77
CA ALA A 197 -11.14 4.05 -0.24
C ALA A 197 -10.31 3.11 0.65
N VAL A 198 -9.02 2.90 0.35
CA VAL A 198 -8.11 2.14 1.22
C VAL A 198 -7.79 2.91 2.50
N HIS A 199 -7.49 4.21 2.40
CA HIS A 199 -7.22 5.07 3.56
C HIS A 199 -8.42 5.14 4.52
N ASP A 200 -9.62 5.27 3.98
CA ASP A 200 -10.87 5.42 4.75
C ASP A 200 -11.41 4.09 5.29
N TYR A 201 -10.86 2.96 4.84
CA TYR A 201 -11.32 1.66 5.25
C TYR A 201 -11.15 1.46 6.76
N ARG A 202 -12.25 1.19 7.45
CA ARG A 202 -12.29 1.04 8.91
C ARG A 202 -11.86 -0.37 9.34
N PHE A 203 -10.66 -0.79 8.96
CA PHE A 203 -10.11 -2.09 9.35
C PHE A 203 -10.01 -2.26 10.88
N GLY A 204 -10.26 -3.45 11.39
CA GLY A 204 -10.04 -3.82 12.79
C GLY A 204 -8.80 -4.72 12.93
N THR A 205 -8.64 -5.31 14.11
CA THR A 205 -7.54 -6.25 14.41
C THR A 205 -7.53 -7.48 13.51
N ALA A 206 -8.70 -7.94 13.03
CA ALA A 206 -8.79 -9.07 12.11
C ALA A 206 -8.08 -8.84 10.76
N GLN A 207 -7.93 -7.58 10.34
CA GLN A 207 -7.22 -7.22 9.12
C GLN A 207 -5.73 -6.93 9.34
N LEU A 208 -5.24 -6.95 10.59
CA LEU A 208 -3.82 -6.83 10.90
C LEU A 208 -3.23 -8.22 11.07
N SER A 209 -1.98 -8.41 10.62
CA SER A 209 -1.25 -9.64 10.87
C SER A 209 -1.13 -9.88 12.37
N ARG A 210 -1.29 -11.14 12.77
CA ARG A 210 -1.08 -11.58 14.16
C ARG A 210 0.39 -11.58 14.57
N TRP A 211 1.31 -11.43 13.62
CA TRP A 211 2.76 -11.47 13.88
C TRP A 211 3.29 -10.09 14.25
N ASP A 212 2.98 -9.07 13.46
CA ASP A 212 3.53 -7.73 13.64
C ASP A 212 2.50 -6.66 14.03
N TYR A 213 1.21 -6.99 13.98
CA TYR A 213 0.10 -6.06 14.22
C TYR A 213 0.21 -4.78 13.37
N PHE A 214 0.83 -4.89 12.19
CA PHE A 214 1.15 -3.77 11.30
C PHE A 214 0.75 -4.08 9.86
N HIS A 215 1.31 -5.12 9.24
CA HIS A 215 0.95 -5.46 7.87
C HIS A 215 -0.46 -6.08 7.79
N PRO A 216 -1.14 -6.00 6.64
CA PRO A 216 -2.42 -6.66 6.48
C PRO A 216 -2.32 -8.18 6.58
N SER A 217 -3.20 -8.80 7.37
CA SER A 217 -3.39 -10.26 7.40
C SER A 217 -3.94 -10.77 6.06
N VAL A 218 -4.06 -12.09 5.87
CA VAL A 218 -4.80 -12.67 4.74
C VAL A 218 -6.19 -12.04 4.59
N ASN A 219 -6.90 -11.80 5.70
CA ASN A 219 -8.19 -11.12 5.67
C ASN A 219 -8.06 -9.65 5.23
N GLY A 220 -7.05 -8.93 5.73
CA GLY A 220 -6.77 -7.56 5.30
C GLY A 220 -6.45 -7.45 3.81
N GLN A 221 -5.64 -8.39 3.29
CA GLN A 221 -5.36 -8.51 1.86
C GLN A 221 -6.63 -8.75 1.04
N ALA A 222 -7.56 -9.59 1.53
CA ALA A 222 -8.85 -9.81 0.88
C ALA A 222 -9.67 -8.50 0.78
N ARG A 223 -9.68 -7.67 1.83
CA ARG A 223 -10.38 -6.38 1.82
C ARG A 223 -9.76 -5.37 0.86
N LEU A 224 -8.43 -5.36 0.75
CA LEU A 224 -7.73 -4.56 -0.26
C LEU A 224 -8.12 -5.02 -1.68
N ALA A 225 -8.19 -6.33 -1.92
CA ALA A 225 -8.60 -6.88 -3.21
C ALA A 225 -10.04 -6.50 -3.58
N GLU A 226 -10.97 -6.55 -2.62
CA GLU A 226 -12.37 -6.13 -2.80
C GLU A 226 -12.49 -4.64 -3.16
N ILE A 227 -11.77 -3.77 -2.43
CA ILE A 227 -11.75 -2.33 -2.69
C ILE A 227 -11.19 -2.07 -4.09
N ALA A 228 -10.07 -2.68 -4.43
CA ALA A 228 -9.44 -2.52 -5.74
C ALA A 228 -10.36 -2.97 -6.89
N TYR A 229 -10.99 -4.14 -6.75
CA TYR A 229 -11.90 -4.66 -7.77
C TYR A 229 -13.08 -3.72 -7.99
N ARG A 230 -13.74 -3.29 -6.92
CA ARG A 230 -14.87 -2.35 -6.98
C ARG A 230 -14.48 -1.06 -7.71
N THR A 231 -13.29 -0.52 -7.46
CA THR A 231 -12.84 0.73 -8.11
C THR A 231 -12.46 0.50 -9.57
N VAL A 232 -11.73 -0.57 -9.88
CA VAL A 232 -11.29 -0.88 -11.26
C VAL A 232 -12.48 -1.21 -12.17
N THR A 233 -13.54 -1.84 -11.64
CA THR A 233 -14.74 -2.18 -12.42
C THR A 233 -15.87 -1.16 -12.29
N ALA A 234 -15.68 -0.06 -11.56
CA ALA A 234 -16.68 0.99 -11.45
C ALA A 234 -16.98 1.58 -12.85
N LYS A 235 -18.27 1.81 -13.13
CA LYS A 235 -18.68 2.58 -14.31
C LYS A 235 -18.13 4.00 -14.17
N GLU A 236 -17.63 4.55 -15.27
CA GLU A 236 -17.25 5.97 -15.33
C GLU A 236 -18.46 6.82 -14.94
N ARG A 237 -18.23 7.77 -14.03
CA ARG A 237 -19.24 8.75 -13.62
C ARG A 237 -19.12 9.99 -14.48
#